data_AF-A0A6A2FBB4-F1
#
_entry.id   AF-A0A6A2FBB4-F1
#
_cell.length_a   1.000
_cell.length_b   1.000
_cell.length_c   1.000
_cell.angle_alpha   90.00
_cell.angle_beta   90.00
_cell.angle_gamma   90.00
#
_symmetry.space_group_name_H-M   'P 1'
#
loop_
_entity.id
_entity.type
_entity.pdbx_description
1 polymer ?
#
loop_
_entity_poly.entity_id
_entity_poly.type
_entity_poly.pdbx_seq_one_letter_code
_entity_poly.pdbx_strand_id
1 'polypeptide(L)'
;MQPNKQIENKPLNEKQRGVFAKKAKYKLVVFFKEGTGRNGDNKPKVFFSRELHDKQGDMGERELMQLVTVKYTGNYRTALIYDNQTGALLHKWVFNGITDDKGI
;
A
#
# COMPACT_ATOMS: atom_id res chain seq x y z
N MET A 1 25.55 -9.69 22.63
CA MET A 1 24.53 -8.76 22.11
C MET A 1 24.65 -8.74 20.59
N GLN A 2 23.66 -9.24 19.85
CA GLN A 2 23.70 -9.17 18.37
C GLN A 2 23.11 -7.83 17.92
N PRO A 3 23.75 -7.12 16.95
CA PRO A 3 23.31 -5.80 16.55
C PRO A 3 21.97 -5.86 15.81
N ASN A 4 21.11 -4.91 16.17
CA ASN A 4 19.80 -4.64 15.62
C ASN A 4 19.94 -4.39 14.10
N LYS A 5 19.64 -5.40 13.27
CA LYS A 5 19.58 -5.21 11.82
C LYS A 5 18.37 -4.33 11.52
N GLN A 6 18.61 -3.04 11.30
CA GLN A 6 17.67 -2.20 10.57
C GLN A 6 17.35 -2.93 9.26
N ILE A 7 16.12 -3.44 9.16
CA ILE A 7 15.62 -4.03 7.92
C ILE A 7 15.42 -2.85 6.97
N GLU A 8 16.48 -2.53 6.25
CA GLU A 8 16.50 -1.59 5.15
C GLU A 8 15.32 -1.94 4.23
N ASN A 9 14.39 -1.00 4.03
CA ASN A 9 13.19 -1.17 3.20
C ASN A 9 13.58 -1.23 1.71
N LYS A 10 14.40 -2.21 1.33
CA LYS A 10 14.76 -2.48 -0.06
C LYS A 10 13.51 -2.98 -0.80
N PRO A 11 13.21 -2.43 -1.99
CA PRO A 11 12.09 -2.90 -2.78
C PRO A 11 12.27 -4.39 -3.13
N LEU A 12 11.24 -5.19 -2.87
CA LEU A 12 11.22 -6.62 -3.14
C LEU A 12 11.33 -6.90 -4.65
N ASN A 13 12.13 -7.90 -5.02
CA ASN A 13 12.22 -8.39 -6.41
C ASN A 13 10.95 -9.15 -6.84
N GLU A 14 10.75 -9.40 -8.14
CA GLU A 14 9.51 -10.01 -8.67
C GLU A 14 9.19 -11.40 -8.10
N LYS A 15 10.20 -12.25 -7.91
CA LYS A 15 10.02 -13.58 -7.30
C LYS A 15 9.58 -13.48 -5.85
N GLN A 16 10.18 -12.55 -5.09
CA GLN A 16 9.76 -12.25 -3.72
C GLN A 16 8.33 -11.71 -3.71
N ARG A 17 7.99 -10.77 -4.59
CA ARG A 17 6.63 -10.23 -4.72
C ARG A 17 5.60 -11.34 -4.93
N GLY A 18 5.88 -12.35 -5.76
CA GLY A 18 4.97 -13.47 -5.99
C GLY A 18 4.75 -14.36 -4.75
N VAL A 19 5.78 -14.56 -3.93
CA VAL A 19 5.67 -15.33 -2.67
C VAL A 19 4.98 -14.52 -1.58
N PHE A 20 5.31 -13.24 -1.44
CA PHE A 20 4.65 -12.33 -0.48
C PHE A 20 3.18 -12.11 -0.84
N ALA A 21 2.85 -12.01 -2.13
CA ALA A 21 1.47 -11.87 -2.61
C ALA A 21 0.55 -13.04 -2.21
N LYS A 22 1.09 -14.25 -2.01
CA LYS A 22 0.30 -15.41 -1.59
C LYS A 22 0.11 -15.55 -0.09
N LYS A 23 0.98 -14.90 0.71
CA LYS A 23 1.01 -15.04 2.17
C LYS A 23 0.51 -13.83 2.94
N ALA A 24 0.55 -12.65 2.33
CA ALA A 24 0.06 -11.43 2.96
C ALA A 24 -1.46 -11.53 3.23
N LYS A 25 -1.88 -11.10 4.41
CA LYS A 25 -3.30 -11.03 4.80
C LYS A 25 -4.02 -9.92 4.03
N TYR A 26 -3.36 -8.79 3.80
CA TYR A 26 -3.96 -7.62 3.16
C TYR A 26 -3.20 -7.21 1.89
N LYS A 27 -3.93 -6.68 0.91
CA LYS A 27 -3.37 -6.05 -0.29
C LYS A 27 -3.93 -4.64 -0.47
N LEU A 28 -3.08 -3.71 -0.86
CA LEU A 28 -3.44 -2.36 -1.26
C LEU A 28 -3.25 -2.21 -2.76
N VAL A 29 -4.29 -1.75 -3.46
CA VAL A 29 -4.26 -1.41 -4.88
C VAL A 29 -4.40 0.10 -5.02
N VAL A 30 -3.40 0.75 -5.61
CA VAL A 30 -3.38 2.21 -5.79
C VAL A 30 -3.39 2.57 -7.27
N PHE A 31 -4.43 3.27 -7.69
CA PHE A 31 -4.56 3.92 -8.98
C PHE A 31 -4.05 5.35 -8.85
N PHE A 32 -2.90 5.65 -9.46
CA PHE A 32 -2.29 6.98 -9.40
C PHE A 32 -2.97 7.96 -10.34
N LYS A 33 -2.81 9.27 -10.08
CA LYS A 33 -3.10 10.28 -11.09
C LYS A 33 -2.08 10.16 -12.23
N GLU A 34 -2.52 10.47 -13.43
CA GLU A 34 -1.64 10.54 -14.60
C GLU A 34 -0.43 11.45 -14.30
N GLY A 35 0.76 11.03 -14.73
CA GLY A 35 2.02 11.75 -14.48
C GLY A 35 2.60 11.61 -13.06
N THR A 36 1.83 11.20 -12.04
CA THR A 36 2.31 11.09 -10.64
C THR A 36 2.84 9.70 -10.26
N GLY A 37 2.50 8.66 -11.04
CA GLY A 37 2.91 7.28 -10.82
C GLY A 37 3.55 6.68 -12.07
N ARG A 38 4.87 6.82 -12.21
CA ARG A 38 5.72 6.37 -13.33
C ARG A 38 5.68 4.85 -13.62
N ASN A 39 4.55 4.31 -14.05
CA ASN A 39 4.52 3.14 -14.92
C ASN A 39 3.85 3.63 -16.21
N GLY A 40 4.53 3.49 -17.35
CA GLY A 40 4.11 4.04 -18.65
C GLY A 40 2.72 3.62 -19.12
N ASP A 41 2.11 2.63 -18.48
CA ASP A 41 0.82 2.04 -18.85
C ASP A 41 -0.35 2.44 -17.92
N ASN A 42 -0.15 3.39 -16.99
CA ASN A 42 -1.17 3.78 -15.99
C ASN A 42 -1.69 2.60 -15.14
N LYS A 43 -0.93 1.50 -15.06
CA LYS A 43 -1.28 0.30 -14.29
C LYS A 43 -1.29 0.61 -12.79
N PRO A 44 -2.24 0.05 -12.02
CA PRO A 44 -2.25 0.24 -10.57
C PRO A 44 -0.99 -0.35 -9.94
N LYS A 45 -0.50 0.28 -8.87
CA LYS A 45 0.52 -0.34 -8.01
C LYS A 45 -0.14 -1.17 -6.95
N VAL A 46 0.40 -2.37 -6.73
CA VAL A 46 -0.06 -3.28 -5.69
C VAL A 46 1.00 -3.39 -4.60
N PHE A 47 0.56 -3.21 -3.36
CA PHE A 47 1.35 -3.42 -2.15
C PHE A 47 0.70 -4.53 -1.33
N PHE A 48 1.50 -5.24 -0.56
CA PHE A 48 1.06 -6.33 0.30
C PHE A 48 1.49 -6.04 1.73
N SER A 49 0.68 -6.40 2.71
CA SER A 49 1.09 -6.36 4.10
C SER A 49 2.28 -7.31 4.36
N ARG A 50 3.11 -6.99 5.35
CA ARG A 50 4.24 -7.84 5.72
C ARG A 50 3.76 -8.98 6.62
N GLU A 51 4.16 -10.20 6.31
CA GLU A 51 3.80 -11.41 7.08
C GLU A 51 4.15 -11.30 8.59
N LEU A 52 5.23 -10.59 8.93
CA LEU A 52 5.62 -10.34 10.33
C LEU A 52 4.63 -9.43 11.08
N HIS A 53 3.99 -8.49 10.38
CA HIS A 53 3.07 -7.53 10.97
C HIS A 53 1.64 -8.08 11.01
N ASP A 54 1.28 -8.94 10.06
CA ASP A 54 0.02 -9.69 10.07
C ASP A 54 -0.08 -10.64 11.27
N LYS A 55 1.05 -11.17 11.76
CA LYS A 55 1.12 -12.03 12.96
C LYS A 55 1.01 -11.26 14.28
N GLN A 56 1.15 -9.94 14.25
CA GLN A 56 1.06 -9.06 15.42
C GLN A 56 -0.29 -8.32 15.48
N GLY A 57 -1.31 -8.81 14.76
CA GLY A 57 -2.65 -8.20 14.68
C GLY A 57 -2.83 -7.37 13.39
N ASP A 58 -3.64 -6.31 13.45
CA ASP A 58 -3.98 -5.49 12.26
C ASP A 58 -2.92 -4.44 11.89
N MET A 59 -1.67 -4.63 12.33
CA MET A 59 -0.59 -3.71 11.96
C MET A 59 -0.29 -3.74 10.45
N GLY A 60 -0.48 -4.89 9.80
CA GLY A 60 -0.35 -4.99 8.34
C GLY A 60 -1.34 -4.10 7.59
N GLU A 61 -2.60 -4.05 8.03
CA GLU A 61 -3.62 -3.17 7.46
C GLU A 61 -3.29 -1.70 7.72
N ARG A 62 -2.91 -1.36 8.96
CA ARG A 62 -2.57 0.01 9.36
C ARG A 62 -1.40 0.59 8.56
N GLU A 63 -0.37 -0.21 8.26
CA GLU A 63 0.74 0.25 7.40
C GLU A 63 0.28 0.54 5.97
N LEU A 64 -0.60 -0.31 5.42
CA LEU A 64 -1.18 -0.06 4.10
C LEU A 64 -2.03 1.22 4.12
N MET A 65 -2.79 1.47 5.18
CA MET A 65 -3.51 2.73 5.36
C MET A 65 -2.56 3.92 5.39
N GLN A 66 -1.46 3.86 6.14
CA GLN A 66 -0.47 4.96 6.21
C GLN A 66 0.19 5.26 4.86
N LEU A 67 0.41 4.24 4.01
CA LEU A 67 0.86 4.47 2.64
C LEU A 67 -0.14 5.35 1.87
N VAL A 68 -1.44 5.13 2.04
CA VAL A 68 -2.47 5.93 1.36
C VAL A 68 -2.60 7.32 1.98
N THR A 69 -2.71 7.43 3.30
CA THR A 69 -3.08 8.66 4.02
C THR A 69 -1.91 9.59 4.34
N VAL A 70 -0.66 9.12 4.21
CA VAL A 70 0.53 9.94 4.45
C VAL A 70 1.40 10.00 3.20
N LYS A 71 1.82 8.83 2.67
CA LYS A 71 2.81 8.80 1.58
C LYS A 71 2.23 9.20 0.23
N TYR A 72 1.00 8.77 -0.06
CA TYR A 72 0.37 8.97 -1.37
C TYR A 72 -0.78 9.98 -1.36
N THR A 73 -0.99 10.69 -0.26
CA THR A 73 -1.98 11.77 -0.14
C THR A 73 -1.86 12.74 -1.31
N GLY A 74 -2.99 13.04 -1.95
CA GLY A 74 -3.02 13.93 -3.12
C GLY A 74 -2.46 13.34 -4.42
N ASN A 75 -1.83 12.17 -4.41
CA ASN A 75 -1.16 11.58 -5.58
C ASN A 75 -1.93 10.39 -6.18
N TYR A 76 -2.87 9.78 -5.45
CA TYR A 76 -3.75 8.75 -6.00
C TYR A 76 -5.07 9.34 -6.54
N ARG A 77 -5.71 8.64 -7.48
CA ARG A 77 -7.13 8.80 -7.82
C ARG A 77 -7.99 7.89 -6.95
N THR A 78 -7.56 6.65 -6.77
CA THR A 78 -8.27 5.67 -5.95
C THR A 78 -7.27 4.75 -5.26
N ALA A 79 -7.51 4.44 -4.00
CA ALA A 79 -6.76 3.44 -3.23
C ALA A 79 -7.75 2.48 -2.55
N LEU A 80 -7.47 1.18 -2.64
CA LEU A 80 -8.37 0.13 -2.18
C LEU A 80 -7.58 -0.89 -1.36
N ILE A 81 -7.98 -1.15 -0.12
CA ILE A 81 -7.42 -2.23 0.69
C ILE A 81 -8.41 -3.39 0.69
N TYR A 82 -7.90 -4.58 0.41
CA TYR A 82 -8.64 -5.82 0.44
C TYR A 82 -8.03 -6.79 1.44
N ASP A 83 -8.88 -7.66 1.99
CA ASP A 83 -8.43 -8.97 2.46
C ASP A 83 -7.96 -9.76 1.23
N ASN A 84 -6.70 -10.18 1.26
CA ASN A 84 -6.02 -10.78 0.12
C ASN A 84 -6.40 -12.26 -0.07
N GLN A 85 -6.93 -12.92 0.95
CA GLN A 85 -7.34 -14.33 0.90
C GLN A 85 -8.78 -14.49 0.43
N THR A 86 -9.68 -13.69 0.97
CA THR A 86 -11.12 -13.72 0.67
C THR A 86 -11.51 -12.79 -0.47
N GLY A 87 -10.68 -11.77 -0.75
CA GLY A 87 -10.98 -10.74 -1.75
C GLY A 87 -11.96 -9.66 -1.25
N ALA A 88 -12.38 -9.69 0.01
CA ALA A 88 -13.28 -8.69 0.59
C ALA A 88 -12.64 -7.29 0.55
N LEU A 89 -13.40 -6.28 0.13
CA LEU A 89 -12.97 -4.89 0.20
C LEU A 89 -13.13 -4.38 1.63
N LEU A 90 -12.04 -3.92 2.24
CA LEU A 90 -12.02 -3.42 3.61
C LEU A 90 -12.05 -1.89 3.65
N HIS A 91 -11.27 -1.23 2.79
CA HIS A 91 -11.19 0.23 2.75
C HIS A 91 -11.12 0.78 1.33
N LYS A 92 -11.67 1.98 1.16
CA LYS A 92 -11.66 2.70 -0.12
C LYS A 92 -11.43 4.19 0.11
N TRP A 93 -10.45 4.74 -0.60
CA TRP A 93 -10.24 6.18 -0.75
C TRP A 93 -10.38 6.57 -2.21
N VAL A 94 -11.10 7.65 -2.45
CA VAL A 94 -11.21 8.29 -3.76
C VAL A 94 -10.78 9.74 -3.58
N PHE A 95 -9.81 10.16 -4.39
CA PHE A 95 -9.38 11.56 -4.39
C PHE A 95 -10.39 12.38 -5.19
N ASN A 96 -11.15 13.23 -4.51
CA ASN A 96 -12.24 14.01 -5.09
C ASN A 96 -11.84 15.39 -5.63
N GLY A 97 -10.57 15.59 -6.02
CA GLY A 97 -10.15 16.85 -6.65
C GLY A 97 -9.84 17.98 -5.67
N ILE A 98 -10.45 17.97 -4.48
CA ILE A 98 -10.17 18.92 -3.41
C ILE A 98 -8.88 18.48 -2.74
N THR A 99 -7.74 18.94 -3.28
CA THR A 99 -6.56 19.23 -2.45
C THR A 99 -7.05 19.92 -1.20
N ASP A 100 -6.52 19.55 -0.03
CA ASP A 100 -6.54 20.41 1.16
C ASP A 100 -6.79 21.85 0.73
N ASP A 101 -8.02 22.30 1.00
CA ASP A 101 -8.33 23.70 1.06
C ASP A 101 -7.25 24.23 2.01
N LYS A 102 -6.25 24.90 1.45
CA LYS A 102 -5.41 25.79 2.24
C LYS A 102 -6.35 26.90 2.65
N GLY A 103 -7.18 26.60 3.64
CA GLY A 103 -7.95 27.57 4.36
C GLY A 103 -6.93 28.57 4.88
N ILE A 104 -6.95 29.75 4.26
CA ILE A 104 -6.65 31.07 4.81
C ILE A 104 -5.45 31.14 5.75
#